data_AF-A0A3S1GAM7-F1
#
_entry.id   AF-A0A3S1GAM7-F1
#
_cell.length_a   1.000
_cell.length_b   1.000
_cell.length_c   1.000
_cell.angle_alpha   90.00
_cell.angle_beta   90.00
_cell.angle_gamma   90.00
#
_symmetry.space_group_name_H-M   'P 1'
#
loop_
_entity.id
_entity.type
_entity.pdbx_description
1 polymer ?
#
loop_
_entity_poly.entity_id
_entity_poly.type
_entity_poly.pdbx_seq_one_letter_code
_entity_poly.pdbx_strand_id
1 'polypeptide(L)'
;VLHHPNGPITLIDESYNANPASMAAAMALLNATPVSGEGRRIAVLGDMLELGSHSAKLHAALAELIVGTGTRNVFLGGPEMQALAKVLPADIQAEYRAGADELKPIVISALRPGDVVMVKSSKGIGFSKLVEALLGKFPAEATNIKPT
;
A
#
# COMPACT_ATOMS: atom_id res chain seq x y z
N VAL A 1 7.52 12.83 0.40
CA VAL A 1 6.26 13.43 0.89
C VAL A 1 5.52 13.98 -0.31
N LEU A 2 4.22 13.73 -0.41
CA LEU A 2 3.32 14.23 -1.45
C LEU A 2 2.54 15.43 -0.92
N HIS A 3 2.32 16.44 -1.78
CA HIS A 3 1.58 17.63 -1.42
C HIS A 3 0.08 17.48 -1.72
N HIS A 4 -0.73 17.33 -0.67
CA HIS A 4 -2.18 17.43 -0.75
C HIS A 4 -2.64 18.84 -0.30
N PRO A 5 -3.68 19.46 -0.89
CA PRO A 5 -4.04 20.87 -0.64
C PRO A 5 -4.20 21.28 0.83
N ASN A 6 -4.61 20.34 1.67
CA ASN A 6 -4.89 20.54 3.10
C ASN A 6 -3.82 19.94 4.04
N GLY A 7 -2.68 19.48 3.52
CA GLY A 7 -1.56 18.94 4.33
C GLY A 7 -0.81 17.79 3.63
N PRO A 8 0.30 17.32 4.20
CA PRO A 8 1.18 16.35 3.56
C PRO A 8 0.60 14.93 3.55
N ILE A 9 1.01 14.11 2.60
CA ILE A 9 0.84 12.65 2.62
C ILE A 9 2.23 12.01 2.54
N THR A 10 2.50 11.00 3.36
CA THR A 10 3.74 10.22 3.25
C THR A 10 3.49 9.02 2.36
N LEU A 11 4.23 8.92 1.25
CA LEU A 11 4.22 7.77 0.36
C LEU A 11 5.47 6.91 0.61
N ILE A 12 5.25 5.60 0.82
CA ILE A 12 6.29 4.57 0.84
C ILE A 12 6.10 3.74 -0.43
N ASP A 13 6.98 3.92 -1.42
CA ASP A 13 6.96 3.16 -2.66
C ASP A 13 7.81 1.89 -2.54
N GLU A 14 7.13 0.74 -2.51
CA GLU A 14 7.68 -0.61 -2.44
C GLU A 14 7.15 -1.46 -3.62
N SER A 15 6.78 -0.83 -4.74
CA SER A 15 6.03 -1.43 -5.85
C SER A 15 6.84 -2.28 -6.85
N TYR A 16 8.11 -2.55 -6.56
CA TYR A 16 9.02 -3.29 -7.46
C TYR A 16 9.13 -4.79 -7.12
N ASN A 17 9.23 -5.13 -5.84
CA ASN A 17 9.46 -6.51 -5.39
C ASN A 17 8.48 -6.88 -4.27
N ALA A 18 7.78 -7.99 -4.46
CA ALA A 18 6.91 -8.57 -3.46
C ALA A 18 7.17 -10.07 -3.33
N ASN A 19 7.51 -10.46 -2.11
CA ASN A 19 7.61 -11.81 -1.61
C ASN A 19 7.31 -11.77 -0.10
N PRO A 20 7.12 -12.90 0.59
CA PRO A 20 6.71 -12.89 1.98
C PRO A 20 7.64 -12.09 2.91
N ALA A 21 8.96 -12.19 2.72
CA ALA A 21 9.93 -11.49 3.55
C ALA A 21 9.90 -9.97 3.30
N SER A 22 9.84 -9.54 2.04
CA SER A 22 9.76 -8.12 1.72
C SER A 22 8.43 -7.51 2.16
N MET A 23 7.32 -8.24 2.07
CA MET A 23 6.01 -7.83 2.58
C MET A 23 6.06 -7.55 4.08
N ALA A 24 6.67 -8.45 4.87
CA ALA A 24 6.84 -8.26 6.30
C ALA A 24 7.68 -7.02 6.62
N ALA A 25 8.80 -6.81 5.91
CA ALA A 25 9.64 -5.63 6.11
C ALA A 25 8.90 -4.32 5.79
N ALA A 26 8.12 -4.31 4.71
CA ALA A 26 7.36 -3.13 4.31
C ALA A 26 6.22 -2.81 5.30
N MET A 27 5.50 -3.84 5.78
CA MET A 27 4.49 -3.66 6.84
C MET A 27 5.12 -3.14 8.15
N ALA A 28 6.31 -3.60 8.51
CA ALA A 28 7.04 -3.08 9.67
C ALA A 28 7.42 -1.60 9.48
N LEU A 29 7.88 -1.22 8.28
CA LEU A 29 8.17 0.17 7.94
C LEU A 29 6.90 1.05 8.01
N LEU A 30 5.78 0.59 7.44
CA LEU A 30 4.50 1.30 7.52
C LEU A 30 4.07 1.50 8.98
N ASN A 31 4.21 0.49 9.82
CA ASN A 31 3.85 0.57 11.24
C ASN A 31 4.72 1.56 12.01
N ALA A 32 6.03 1.53 11.76
CA ALA A 32 7.01 2.41 12.41
C ALA A 32 6.93 3.87 11.92
N THR A 33 6.39 4.11 10.72
CA THR A 33 6.29 5.44 10.15
C THR A 33 5.23 6.27 10.91
N PRO A 34 5.58 7.47 11.42
CA PRO A 34 4.63 8.35 12.08
C PRO A 34 3.56 8.85 11.12
N VAL A 35 2.30 8.82 11.57
CA VAL A 35 1.20 9.56 10.93
C VAL A 35 1.19 10.99 11.46
N SER A 36 0.73 11.94 10.64
CA SER A 36 0.61 13.35 11.08
C SER A 36 -0.84 13.69 11.39
N GLY A 37 -1.10 14.36 12.52
CA GLY A 37 -2.46 14.69 12.96
C GLY A 37 -3.39 13.47 13.01
N GLU A 38 -4.57 13.59 12.41
CA GLU A 38 -5.58 12.52 12.29
C GLU A 38 -5.33 11.55 11.11
N GLY A 39 -4.09 11.53 10.60
CA GLY A 39 -3.69 10.69 9.48
C GLY A 39 -3.75 9.20 9.79
N ARG A 40 -3.89 8.38 8.74
CA ARG A 40 -4.03 6.92 8.85
C ARG A 40 -2.84 6.20 8.24
N ARG A 41 -2.66 4.94 8.63
CA ARG A 41 -1.77 3.99 7.93
C ARG A 41 -2.59 3.22 6.92
N ILE A 42 -2.16 3.27 5.66
CA ILE A 42 -2.84 2.67 4.52
C ILE A 42 -1.87 1.72 3.81
N ALA A 43 -2.29 0.48 3.61
CA ALA A 43 -1.57 -0.49 2.80
C ALA A 43 -2.28 -0.67 1.45
N VAL A 44 -1.54 -0.55 0.35
CA VAL A 44 -1.99 -0.83 -1.01
C VAL A 44 -1.14 -2.00 -1.52
N LEU A 45 -1.72 -3.19 -1.54
CA LEU A 45 -1.01 -4.44 -1.78
C LEU A 45 -1.45 -5.08 -3.10
N GLY A 46 -0.48 -5.46 -3.92
CA GLY A 46 -0.68 -6.26 -5.12
C GLY A 46 0.05 -7.60 -5.06
N ASP A 47 -0.34 -8.50 -5.96
CA ASP A 47 0.11 -9.89 -5.96
C ASP A 47 1.64 -10.06 -5.84
N MET A 48 2.03 -11.11 -5.11
CA MET A 48 3.36 -11.71 -5.12
C MET A 48 3.43 -12.74 -6.24
N LEU A 49 4.40 -12.59 -7.14
CA LEU A 49 4.62 -13.53 -8.25
C LEU A 49 5.50 -14.72 -7.86
N GLU A 50 5.53 -15.75 -8.72
CA GLU A 50 6.43 -16.92 -8.62
C GLU A 50 6.26 -17.78 -7.35
N LEU A 51 5.06 -17.82 -6.77
CA LEU A 51 4.77 -18.59 -5.56
C LEU A 51 4.21 -20.00 -5.81
N GLY A 52 3.85 -20.31 -7.06
CA GLY A 52 3.28 -21.60 -7.45
C GLY A 52 2.05 -21.98 -6.61
N SER A 53 1.98 -23.25 -6.19
CA SER A 53 0.86 -23.80 -5.41
C SER A 53 0.72 -23.19 -4.01
N HIS A 54 1.71 -22.43 -3.54
CA HIS A 54 1.67 -21.76 -2.24
C HIS A 54 1.04 -20.36 -2.30
N SER A 55 0.72 -19.85 -3.48
CA SER A 55 0.30 -18.45 -3.68
C SER A 55 -0.86 -18.05 -2.76
N ALA A 56 -2.00 -18.75 -2.81
CA ALA A 56 -3.16 -18.43 -1.98
C ALA A 56 -2.85 -18.45 -0.48
N LYS A 57 -2.08 -19.46 -0.01
CA LYS A 57 -1.69 -19.59 1.39
C LYS A 57 -0.81 -18.42 1.84
N LEU A 58 0.18 -18.06 1.03
CA LEU A 58 1.14 -17.01 1.36
C LEU A 58 0.51 -15.62 1.30
N HIS A 59 -0.44 -15.38 0.38
CA HIS A 59 -1.23 -14.15 0.36
C HIS A 59 -2.14 -14.05 1.59
N ALA A 60 -2.85 -15.13 1.95
CA ALA A 60 -3.69 -15.16 3.15
C ALA A 60 -2.89 -14.93 4.44
N ALA A 61 -1.67 -15.45 4.52
CA ALA A 61 -0.78 -15.28 5.68
C ALA A 61 -0.39 -13.82 5.95
N LEU A 62 -0.53 -12.92 4.96
CA LEU A 62 -0.32 -11.49 5.19
C LEU A 62 -1.31 -10.88 6.19
N ALA A 63 -2.44 -11.53 6.46
CA ALA A 63 -3.42 -11.06 7.43
C ALA A 63 -2.81 -10.91 8.83
N GLU A 64 -1.97 -11.85 9.26
CA GLU A 64 -1.29 -11.79 10.57
C GLU A 64 -0.38 -10.55 10.66
N LEU A 65 0.33 -10.24 9.57
CA LEU A 65 1.18 -9.06 9.50
C LEU A 65 0.35 -7.78 9.60
N ILE A 66 -0.79 -7.71 8.93
CA ILE A 66 -1.65 -6.51 8.94
C ILE A 66 -2.27 -6.31 10.32
N VAL A 67 -2.83 -7.37 10.91
CA VAL A 67 -3.45 -7.34 12.26
C VAL A 67 -2.45 -6.93 13.33
N GLY A 68 -1.17 -7.30 13.18
CA GLY A 68 -0.08 -6.89 14.07
C GLY A 68 0.31 -5.40 13.97
N THR A 69 -0.33 -4.60 13.11
CA THR A 69 0.00 -3.19 12.88
C THR A 69 -1.17 -2.25 13.18
N GLY A 70 -0.89 -0.94 13.21
CA GLY A 70 -1.94 0.09 13.24
C GLY A 70 -2.69 0.29 11.91
N THR A 71 -2.53 -0.60 10.93
CA THR A 71 -3.12 -0.46 9.58
C THR A 71 -4.57 -0.92 9.60
N ARG A 72 -5.50 0.01 9.34
CA ARG A 72 -6.95 -0.28 9.32
C ARG A 72 -7.60 -0.09 7.95
N ASN A 73 -6.87 0.46 6.99
CA ASN A 73 -7.31 0.66 5.61
C ASN A 73 -6.38 -0.10 4.67
N VAL A 74 -6.94 -1.05 3.93
CA VAL A 74 -6.17 -1.92 3.03
C VAL A 74 -6.84 -1.93 1.65
N PHE A 75 -6.06 -1.69 0.61
CA PHE A 75 -6.47 -1.82 -0.78
C PHE A 75 -5.73 -2.99 -1.40
N LEU A 76 -6.47 -3.92 -1.99
CA LEU A 76 -5.98 -5.22 -2.45
C LEU A 76 -6.26 -5.36 -3.95
N GLY A 77 -5.23 -5.59 -4.75
CA GLY A 77 -5.39 -5.65 -6.20
C GLY A 77 -4.62 -6.79 -6.86
N GLY A 78 -5.33 -7.64 -7.57
CA GLY A 78 -4.78 -8.83 -8.23
C GLY A 78 -5.56 -10.08 -7.86
N PRO A 79 -5.59 -11.12 -8.71
CA PRO A 79 -6.31 -12.36 -8.43
C PRO A 79 -5.88 -13.04 -7.13
N GLU A 80 -4.58 -13.05 -6.81
CA GLU A 80 -4.06 -13.79 -5.65
C GLU A 80 -4.38 -13.08 -4.31
N MET A 81 -4.44 -11.74 -4.34
CA MET A 81 -4.88 -10.92 -3.21
C MET A 81 -6.32 -11.20 -2.74
N GLN A 82 -7.14 -11.88 -3.54
CA GLN A 82 -8.46 -12.32 -3.10
C GLN A 82 -8.38 -13.28 -1.91
N ALA A 83 -7.30 -14.08 -1.81
CA ALA A 83 -7.08 -14.97 -0.68
C ALA A 83 -6.92 -14.20 0.64
N LEU A 84 -6.21 -13.06 0.60
CA LEU A 84 -6.07 -12.16 1.74
C LEU A 84 -7.40 -11.48 2.09
N ALA A 85 -8.10 -10.95 1.10
CA ALA A 85 -9.37 -10.25 1.30
C ALA A 85 -10.41 -11.09 2.06
N LYS A 86 -10.43 -12.42 1.81
CA LYS A 86 -11.36 -13.36 2.45
C LYS A 86 -11.08 -13.65 3.93
N VAL A 87 -9.86 -13.40 4.40
CA VAL A 87 -9.42 -13.78 5.76
C VAL A 87 -9.15 -12.58 6.65
N LEU A 88 -9.19 -11.36 6.12
CA LEU A 88 -9.05 -10.15 6.93
C LEU A 88 -10.23 -10.01 7.91
N PRO A 89 -9.98 -9.65 9.17
CA PRO A 89 -11.04 -9.42 10.16
C PRO A 89 -11.88 -8.20 9.81
N ALA A 90 -13.12 -8.17 10.31
CA ALA A 90 -14.11 -7.14 9.99
C ALA A 90 -13.74 -5.71 10.44
N ASP A 91 -12.80 -5.56 11.38
CA ASP A 91 -12.31 -4.26 11.84
C ASP A 91 -11.23 -3.66 10.93
N ILE A 92 -10.76 -4.42 9.93
CA ILE A 92 -9.91 -3.93 8.84
C ILE A 92 -10.80 -3.60 7.64
N GLN A 93 -10.81 -2.33 7.26
CA GLN A 93 -11.52 -1.84 6.07
C GLN A 93 -10.71 -2.22 4.83
N ALA A 94 -11.09 -3.34 4.22
CA ALA A 94 -10.44 -3.88 3.02
C ALA A 94 -11.28 -3.60 1.77
N GLU A 95 -10.63 -3.10 0.72
CA GLU A 95 -11.23 -2.94 -0.60
C GLU A 95 -10.45 -3.76 -1.62
N TYR A 96 -11.13 -4.71 -2.27
CA TYR A 96 -10.54 -5.61 -3.26
C TYR A 96 -10.94 -5.24 -4.69
N ARG A 97 -10.00 -5.31 -5.63
CA ARG A 97 -10.25 -5.21 -7.08
C ARG A 97 -9.38 -6.19 -7.86
N ALA A 98 -9.71 -6.38 -9.14
CA ALA A 98 -8.97 -7.32 -9.98
C ALA A 98 -7.52 -6.86 -10.28
N GLY A 99 -7.22 -5.57 -10.13
CA GLY A 99 -5.87 -5.05 -10.34
C GLY A 99 -5.71 -3.55 -10.08
N ALA A 100 -4.52 -3.04 -10.42
CA ALA A 100 -4.09 -1.67 -10.12
C ALA A 100 -4.98 -0.60 -10.74
N ASP A 101 -5.45 -0.79 -11.97
CA ASP A 101 -6.23 0.22 -12.69
C ASP A 101 -7.59 0.48 -12.06
N GLU A 102 -8.23 -0.56 -11.51
CA GLU A 102 -9.49 -0.46 -10.78
C GLU A 102 -9.28 0.14 -9.38
N LEU A 103 -8.15 -0.15 -8.72
CA LEU A 103 -7.82 0.43 -7.41
C LEU A 103 -7.45 1.90 -7.50
N LYS A 104 -6.73 2.31 -8.54
CA LYS A 104 -6.17 3.66 -8.71
C LYS A 104 -7.16 4.79 -8.38
N PRO A 105 -8.36 4.88 -8.99
CA PRO A 105 -9.30 5.97 -8.67
C PRO A 105 -9.82 5.91 -7.22
N ILE A 106 -9.94 4.71 -6.65
CA ILE A 106 -10.41 4.50 -5.28
C ILE A 106 -9.35 4.98 -4.29
N VAL A 107 -8.10 4.56 -4.48
CA VAL A 107 -6.97 4.96 -3.62
C VAL A 107 -6.80 6.47 -3.65
N ILE A 108 -6.75 7.09 -4.84
CA ILE A 108 -6.60 8.55 -4.98
C ILE A 108 -7.69 9.30 -4.21
N SER A 109 -8.94 8.84 -4.28
CA SER A 109 -10.08 9.48 -3.63
C SER A 109 -10.11 9.23 -2.12
N ALA A 110 -9.50 8.14 -1.66
CA ALA A 110 -9.48 7.77 -0.26
C ALA A 110 -8.43 8.52 0.55
N LEU A 111 -7.31 8.95 -0.08
CA LEU A 111 -6.21 9.62 0.62
C LEU A 111 -6.60 10.99 1.17
N ARG A 112 -6.09 11.29 2.35
CA ARG A 112 -6.36 12.52 3.11
C ARG A 112 -5.05 13.07 3.69
N PRO A 113 -5.01 14.35 4.09
CA PRO A 113 -3.88 14.92 4.80
C PRO A 113 -3.49 14.07 6.02
N GLY A 114 -2.18 13.92 6.22
CA GLY A 114 -1.58 13.18 7.33
C GLY A 114 -1.43 11.69 7.10
N ASP A 115 -2.05 11.12 6.07
CA ASP A 115 -1.96 9.69 5.76
C ASP A 115 -0.52 9.28 5.45
N VAL A 116 -0.18 8.06 5.87
CA VAL A 116 0.98 7.30 5.41
C VAL A 116 0.45 6.15 4.55
N VAL A 117 0.77 6.18 3.26
CA VAL A 117 0.37 5.17 2.29
C VAL A 117 1.59 4.38 1.81
N MET A 118 1.53 3.07 1.95
CA MET A 118 2.52 2.15 1.40
C MET A 118 1.95 1.43 0.19
N VAL A 119 2.65 1.48 -0.96
CA VAL A 119 2.28 0.74 -2.16
C VAL A 119 3.27 -0.38 -2.39
N LYS A 120 2.83 -1.64 -2.39
CA LYS A 120 3.70 -2.81 -2.54
C LYS A 120 3.12 -3.86 -3.44
N SER A 121 3.89 -4.28 -4.44
CA SER A 121 3.54 -5.38 -5.34
C SER A 121 4.79 -5.93 -6.03
N SER A 122 4.67 -7.07 -6.71
CA SER A 122 5.67 -7.44 -7.72
C SER A 122 5.58 -6.49 -8.92
N LYS A 123 6.72 -6.15 -9.53
CA LYS A 123 6.81 -5.22 -10.67
C LYS A 123 5.81 -5.53 -11.79
N GLY A 124 5.64 -6.80 -12.13
CA GLY A 124 4.77 -7.26 -13.22
C GLY A 124 3.27 -7.01 -13.00
N ILE A 125 2.85 -6.66 -11.77
CA ILE A 125 1.45 -6.37 -11.43
C ILE A 125 1.05 -4.94 -11.81
N GLY A 126 2.03 -4.05 -12.03
CA GLY A 126 1.77 -2.72 -12.58
C GLY A 126 1.33 -1.64 -11.58
N PHE A 127 1.55 -1.85 -10.26
CA PHE A 127 1.23 -0.82 -9.26
C PHE A 127 2.17 0.41 -9.35
N SER A 128 3.28 0.32 -10.09
CA SER A 128 4.09 1.50 -10.42
C SER A 128 3.26 2.59 -11.11
N LYS A 129 2.27 2.21 -11.95
CA LYS A 129 1.34 3.17 -12.59
C LYS A 129 0.39 3.84 -11.58
N LEU A 130 0.07 3.15 -10.49
CA LEU A 130 -0.70 3.72 -9.38
C LEU A 130 0.16 4.74 -8.64
N VAL A 131 1.43 4.42 -8.36
CA VAL A 131 2.40 5.35 -7.78
C VAL A 131 2.58 6.60 -8.65
N GLU A 132 2.78 6.43 -9.96
CA GLU A 132 2.86 7.55 -10.91
C GLU A 132 1.60 8.42 -10.89
N ALA A 133 0.41 7.81 -10.81
CA ALA A 133 -0.84 8.54 -10.70
C ALA A 133 -0.96 9.32 -9.38
N LEU A 134 -0.47 8.77 -8.27
CA LEU A 134 -0.39 9.49 -7.00
C LEU A 134 0.55 10.69 -7.09
N LEU A 135 1.74 10.51 -7.68
CA LEU A 135 2.72 11.58 -7.89
C LEU A 135 2.19 12.68 -8.82
N GLY A 136 1.42 12.31 -9.84
CA GLY A 136 0.78 13.28 -10.75
C GLY A 136 -0.36 14.05 -10.08
N LYS A 137 -1.11 13.41 -9.17
CA LYS A 137 -2.23 14.04 -8.46
C LYS A 137 -1.79 14.89 -7.26
N PHE A 138 -0.78 14.41 -6.54
CA PHE A 138 -0.20 15.03 -5.36
C PHE A 138 1.30 15.17 -5.60
N PRO A 139 1.74 16.29 -6.21
CA PRO A 139 3.14 16.49 -6.56
C PRO A 139 4.06 16.25 -5.36
N ALA A 140 5.15 15.52 -5.59
CA ALA A 140 6.17 15.35 -4.57
C ALA A 140 6.77 16.71 -4.20
N GLU A 141 6.99 16.94 -2.91
CA GLU A 141 7.71 18.11 -2.47
C GLU A 141 9.13 18.05 -3.04
N ALA A 142 9.59 19.11 -3.72
CA ALA A 142 10.97 19.18 -4.17
C ALA A 142 11.86 19.12 -2.94
N THR A 143 12.64 18.05 -2.80
CA THR A 143 13.65 17.96 -1.76
C THR A 143 14.69 19.04 -2.02
N ASN A 144 14.57 20.18 -1.33
CA ASN A 144 15.63 21.17 -1.21
C ASN A 144 16.75 20.57 -0.35
N ILE A 145 17.47 19.61 -0.91
CA ILE A 145 18.76 19.20 -0.37
C ILE A 145 19.72 20.31 -0.75
N LYS A 146 19.93 21.28 0.15
CA LYS A 146 21.11 22.13 0.06
C LYS A 146 22.33 21.21 0.19
N PRO A 147 23.25 21.17 -0.77
CA PRO A 147 24.55 20.55 -0.54
C PRO A 147 25.23 21.35 0.58
N THR A 148 25.58 20.68 1.67
CA THR A 148 26.58 21.16 2.63
C THR A 148 27.96 21.13 2.02
#